data_AF-A0A6H1Z7L1-F1
#
_entry.id   AF-A0A6H1Z7L1-F1
#
_cell.length_a   1.000
_cell.length_b   1.000
_cell.length_c   1.000
_cell.angle_alpha   90.00
_cell.angle_beta   90.00
_cell.angle_gamma   90.00
#
_symmetry.space_group_name_H-M   'P 1'
#
loop_
_entity.id
_entity.type
_entity.pdbx_description
1 polymer ?
#
loop_
_entity_poly.entity_id
_entity_poly.type
_entity_poly.pdbx_seq_one_letter_code
_entity_poly.pdbx_strand_id
1 'polypeptide(L)'
;MTEQHPEGLVDLNEQHQWEAGPDEELKIPEVYIRRLKYEIVVFAEKKSFTFRCSRYKKRLRGEWNFENVIIDSSKLNPQGEVELKRLTYHPKLSLANVPFMVLPAAEDEPATP
;
A
#
# COMPACT_ATOMS: atom_id res chain seq x y z
N MET A 1 -18.06 -21.45 27.34
CA MET A 1 -17.50 -20.10 27.19
C MET A 1 -16.25 -20.21 26.36
N THR A 2 -16.34 -19.85 25.08
CA THR A 2 -15.16 -19.58 24.25
C THR A 2 -15.61 -18.57 23.21
N GLU A 3 -15.64 -17.31 23.65
CA GLU A 3 -15.70 -16.17 22.74
C GLU A 3 -14.37 -16.12 21.99
N GLN A 4 -14.39 -16.40 20.68
CA GLN A 4 -13.31 -16.02 19.79
C GLN A 4 -13.92 -15.17 18.67
N HIS A 5 -13.71 -13.87 18.86
CA HIS A 5 -13.95 -12.70 18.01
C HIS A 5 -14.50 -12.94 16.60
N PRO A 6 -15.65 -12.33 16.24
CA PRO A 6 -16.02 -12.17 14.84
C PRO A 6 -14.98 -11.25 14.21
N GLU A 7 -14.38 -11.67 13.09
CA GLU A 7 -13.79 -10.86 12.02
C GLU A 7 -13.70 -9.38 12.41
N GLY A 8 -12.71 -9.04 13.25
CA GLY A 8 -12.72 -7.80 14.01
C GLY A 8 -12.86 -6.63 13.06
N LEU A 9 -13.80 -5.72 13.35
CA LEU A 9 -14.01 -4.47 12.63
C LEU A 9 -12.66 -3.86 12.24
N VAL A 10 -12.27 -4.07 10.98
CA VAL A 10 -10.99 -3.58 10.49
C VAL A 10 -11.15 -2.07 10.31
N ASP A 11 -10.55 -1.29 11.22
CA ASP A 11 -10.63 0.16 11.15
C ASP A 11 -9.70 0.70 10.05
N LEU A 12 -10.29 1.01 8.91
CA LEU A 12 -9.61 1.57 7.74
C LEU A 12 -9.23 3.05 7.92
N ASN A 13 -9.63 3.69 9.02
CA ASN A 13 -9.28 5.08 9.30
C ASN A 13 -7.98 5.20 10.11
N GLU A 14 -7.43 4.08 10.58
CA GLU A 14 -6.19 4.06 11.34
C GLU A 14 -5.00 3.63 10.47
N GLN A 15 -3.81 4.09 10.84
CA GLN A 15 -2.58 3.62 10.23
C GLN A 15 -2.22 2.24 10.79
N HIS A 16 -1.86 1.31 9.91
CA HIS A 16 -1.43 -0.03 10.29
C HIS A 16 -0.08 -0.35 9.67
N GLN A 17 0.72 -1.18 10.34
CA GLN A 17 2.01 -1.65 9.82
C GLN A 17 2.11 -3.16 10.04
N TRP A 18 2.59 -3.85 9.02
CA TRP A 18 2.91 -5.27 9.08
C TRP A 18 4.37 -5.47 8.67
N GLU A 19 5.05 -6.34 9.40
CA GLU A 19 6.44 -6.73 9.17
C GLU A 19 6.56 -8.24 9.18
N ALA A 20 7.45 -8.77 8.34
CA ALA A 20 7.78 -10.18 8.29
C ALA A 20 9.28 -10.33 7.96
N GLY A 21 9.92 -11.30 8.62
CA GLY A 21 11.28 -11.72 8.28
C GLY A 21 11.38 -12.33 6.88
N PRO A 22 12.61 -12.66 6.43
CA PRO A 22 12.85 -13.20 5.09
C PRO A 22 12.16 -14.55 4.86
N ASP A 23 12.03 -15.36 5.90
CA ASP A 23 11.40 -16.69 5.87
C ASP A 23 9.93 -16.67 6.33
N GLU A 24 9.36 -15.49 6.58
CA GLU A 24 8.01 -15.34 7.12
C GLU A 24 7.03 -14.80 6.05
N GLU A 25 5.84 -15.40 6.00
CA GLU A 25 4.77 -14.88 5.17
C GLU A 25 4.13 -13.64 5.82
N LEU A 26 4.21 -12.51 5.12
CA LEU A 26 3.54 -11.28 5.56
C LEU A 26 2.03 -11.37 5.34
N LYS A 27 1.28 -11.61 6.41
CA LYS A 27 -0.19 -11.69 6.39
C LYS A 27 -0.84 -10.33 6.61
N ILE A 28 -1.42 -9.79 5.56
CA ILE A 28 -2.19 -8.55 5.60
C ILE A 28 -3.67 -8.89 5.36
N PRO A 29 -4.61 -8.31 6.14
CA PRO A 29 -6.03 -8.54 5.91
C PRO A 29 -6.44 -8.12 4.49
N GLU A 30 -7.14 -9.00 3.76
CA GLU A 30 -7.53 -8.80 2.35
C GLU A 30 -8.27 -7.48 2.10
N VAL A 31 -9.02 -6.98 3.09
CA VAL A 31 -9.77 -5.72 2.99
C VAL A 31 -8.89 -4.51 2.66
N TYR A 32 -7.62 -4.52 3.09
CA TYR A 32 -6.65 -3.47 2.78
C TYR A 32 -6.09 -3.56 1.35
N ILE A 33 -6.04 -4.78 0.79
CA ILE A 33 -5.38 -5.05 -0.50
C ILE A 33 -6.39 -5.06 -1.65
N ARG A 34 -7.55 -5.71 -1.49
CA ARG A 34 -8.57 -5.87 -2.54
C ARG A 34 -9.10 -4.55 -3.10
N ARG A 35 -8.99 -3.46 -2.35
CA ARG A 35 -9.49 -2.14 -2.75
C ARG A 35 -8.46 -1.32 -3.52
N LEU A 36 -7.21 -1.78 -3.61
CA LEU A 36 -6.14 -1.08 -4.29
C LEU A 36 -6.33 -1.22 -5.81
N LYS A 37 -6.37 -0.08 -6.50
CA LYS A 37 -6.67 -0.01 -7.94
C LYS A 37 -5.57 0.64 -8.75
N TYR A 38 -4.69 1.38 -8.08
CA TYR A 38 -3.66 2.16 -8.73
C TYR A 38 -2.34 1.95 -8.02
N GLU A 39 -1.29 1.81 -8.79
CA GLU A 39 0.09 1.89 -8.33
C GLU A 39 0.65 3.26 -8.73
N ILE A 40 1.21 3.98 -7.76
CA ILE A 40 1.72 5.33 -7.90
C ILE A 40 3.23 5.26 -7.80
N VAL A 41 3.92 5.69 -8.85
CA VAL A 41 5.38 5.80 -8.88
C VAL A 41 5.75 7.25 -8.68
N VAL A 42 6.32 7.58 -7.52
CA VAL A 42 6.70 8.94 -7.16
C VAL A 42 8.17 9.16 -7.49
N PHE A 43 8.46 10.24 -8.22
CA PHE A 43 9.81 10.65 -8.58
C PHE A 43 10.23 11.82 -7.69
N ALA A 44 10.87 11.53 -6.55
CA ALA A 44 11.51 12.57 -5.74
C ALA A 44 13.01 12.65 -6.06
N GLU A 45 13.58 13.86 -5.94
CA GLU A 45 14.96 14.18 -6.36
C GLU A 45 16.03 13.24 -5.76
N LYS A 46 15.79 12.72 -4.56
CA LYS A 46 16.74 11.85 -3.83
C LYS A 46 16.37 10.38 -3.82
N LYS A 47 15.10 10.05 -4.08
CA LYS A 47 14.59 8.67 -3.98
C LYS A 47 13.26 8.55 -4.70
N SER A 48 13.14 7.57 -5.59
CA SER A 48 11.84 7.12 -6.07
C SER A 48 11.23 6.15 -5.05
N PHE A 49 9.92 6.21 -4.88
CA PHE A 49 9.19 5.21 -4.12
C PHE A 49 7.85 4.93 -4.78
N THR A 50 7.34 3.73 -4.54
CA THR A 50 6.06 3.29 -5.08
C THR A 50 5.09 3.04 -3.94
N PHE A 51 3.81 3.29 -4.19
CA PHE A 51 2.74 2.88 -3.28
C PHE A 51 1.49 2.54 -4.07
N ARG A 52 0.64 1.72 -3.48
CA ARG A 52 -0.66 1.39 -4.06
C ARG A 52 -1.76 2.15 -3.34
N CYS A 53 -2.80 2.52 -4.06
CA CYS A 53 -3.95 3.22 -3.49
C CYS A 53 -5.26 2.79 -4.15
N SER A 54 -6.36 3.01 -3.44
CA SER A 54 -7.69 2.74 -3.97
C SER A 54 -8.22 3.87 -4.86
N ARG A 55 -7.86 5.11 -4.54
CA ARG A 55 -8.36 6.34 -5.15
C ARG A 55 -7.33 7.45 -5.04
N TYR A 56 -7.37 8.38 -5.99
CA TYR A 56 -6.59 9.60 -5.96
C TYR A 56 -7.41 10.80 -6.44
N LYS A 57 -7.16 11.99 -5.89
CA LYS A 57 -7.87 13.23 -6.23
C LYS A 57 -6.97 14.45 -6.12
N LYS A 58 -7.01 15.32 -7.13
CA LYS A 58 -6.36 16.63 -7.12
C LYS A 58 -7.13 17.63 -6.25
N ARG A 59 -6.43 18.43 -5.44
CA ARG A 59 -6.98 19.55 -4.65
C ARG A 59 -6.66 20.90 -5.29
N LEU A 60 -7.31 21.94 -4.75
CA LEU A 60 -7.27 23.33 -5.21
C LEU A 60 -5.86 23.97 -5.24
N ARG A 61 -4.86 23.40 -4.55
CA ARG A 61 -3.48 23.93 -4.48
C ARG A 61 -2.43 23.08 -5.19
N GLY A 62 -2.85 22.20 -6.11
CA GLY A 62 -1.92 21.31 -6.82
C GLY A 62 -1.45 20.09 -5.99
N GLU A 63 -1.94 19.95 -4.75
CA GLU A 63 -1.78 18.75 -3.94
C GLU A 63 -2.64 17.61 -4.48
N TRP A 64 -2.10 16.40 -4.46
CA TRP A 64 -2.81 15.16 -4.73
C TRP A 64 -3.03 14.39 -3.44
N ASN A 65 -4.27 13.99 -3.21
CA ASN A 65 -4.63 13.11 -2.11
C ASN A 65 -4.87 11.70 -2.63
N PHE A 66 -4.40 10.72 -1.88
CA PHE A 66 -4.55 9.30 -2.14
C PHE A 66 -5.24 8.66 -0.93
N GLU A 67 -6.14 7.72 -1.17
CA GLU A 67 -6.94 7.06 -0.13
C GLU A 67 -6.67 5.55 -0.10
N ASN A 68 -6.68 4.98 1.11
CA ASN A 68 -6.36 3.57 1.39
C ASN A 68 -5.03 3.19 0.74
N VAL A 69 -3.94 3.75 1.25
CA VAL A 69 -2.61 3.68 0.66
C VAL A 69 -1.80 2.58 1.33
N ILE A 70 -1.17 1.70 0.56
CA ILE A 70 -0.14 0.77 1.06
C ILE A 70 1.21 1.14 0.47
N ILE A 71 2.18 1.39 1.34
CA ILE A 71 3.56 1.68 0.98
C ILE A 71 4.41 0.45 1.26
N ASP A 72 5.19 0.03 0.27
CA ASP A 72 6.23 -0.98 0.46
C ASP A 72 7.54 -0.30 0.84
N SER A 73 8.01 -0.59 2.05
CA SER A 73 9.27 -0.09 2.62
C SER A 73 10.21 -1.24 2.99
N SER A 74 10.05 -2.38 2.32
CA SER A 74 10.87 -3.56 2.51
C SER A 74 12.35 -3.25 2.30
N LYS A 75 13.20 -3.87 3.13
CA LYS A 75 14.66 -3.78 3.00
C LYS A 75 15.15 -4.94 2.15
N LEU A 76 15.99 -4.62 1.18
CA LEU A 76 16.70 -5.61 0.38
C LEU A 76 18.14 -5.75 0.90
N ASN A 77 18.68 -6.97 0.85
CA ASN A 77 20.09 -7.24 1.08
C ASN A 77 20.94 -6.78 -0.15
N PRO A 78 22.28 -6.77 -0.06
CA PRO A 78 23.15 -6.41 -1.19
C PRO A 78 23.00 -7.28 -2.44
N GLN A 79 22.43 -8.47 -2.31
CA GLN A 79 22.13 -9.43 -3.37
C GLN A 79 20.78 -9.15 -4.06
N GLY A 80 19.98 -8.23 -3.51
CA GLY A 80 18.67 -7.85 -4.03
C GLY A 80 17.49 -8.66 -3.46
N GLU A 81 17.72 -9.50 -2.46
CA GLU A 81 16.69 -10.32 -1.80
C GLU A 81 16.07 -9.58 -0.62
N VAL A 82 14.80 -9.86 -0.30
CA VAL A 82 14.08 -9.19 0.79
C VAL A 82 14.60 -9.70 2.15
N GLU A 83 15.30 -8.84 2.88
CA GLU A 83 15.79 -9.12 4.24
C GLU A 83 14.72 -8.84 5.30
N LEU A 84 13.86 -7.83 5.04
CA LEU A 84 12.72 -7.52 5.90
C LEU A 84 11.59 -7.00 5.03
N LYS A 85 10.46 -7.70 5.03
CA LYS A 85 9.27 -7.24 4.32
C LYS A 85 8.47 -6.31 5.23
N ARG A 86 8.22 -5.08 4.79
CA ARG A 86 7.47 -4.09 5.57
C ARG A 86 6.47 -3.36 4.72
N LEU A 87 5.20 -3.56 5.03
CA LEU A 87 4.08 -2.86 4.40
C LEU A 87 3.39 -1.96 5.44
N THR A 88 3.18 -0.71 5.07
CA THR A 88 2.49 0.27 5.91
C THR A 88 1.23 0.75 5.21
N TYR A 89 0.09 0.59 5.86
CA TYR A 89 -1.18 1.15 5.42
C TYR A 89 -1.39 2.54 6.01
N HIS A 90 -1.73 3.50 5.16
CA HIS A 90 -2.20 4.81 5.54
C HIS A 90 -3.63 5.02 5.02
N PRO A 91 -4.56 5.51 5.85
CA PRO A 91 -5.92 5.84 5.38
C PRO A 91 -5.88 6.91 4.29
N LYS A 92 -4.91 7.84 4.39
CA LYS A 92 -4.75 8.95 3.47
C LYS A 92 -3.29 9.37 3.36
N LEU A 93 -2.87 9.70 2.14
CA LEU A 93 -1.55 10.29 1.85
C LEU A 93 -1.75 11.53 0.97
N SER A 94 -0.96 12.57 1.20
CA SER A 94 -0.99 13.82 0.43
C SER A 94 0.40 14.08 -0.16
N LEU A 95 0.47 14.31 -1.47
CA LEU A 95 1.70 14.72 -2.16
C LEU A 95 1.51 16.12 -2.76
N ALA A 96 2.45 17.01 -2.48
CA ALA A 96 2.46 18.37 -3.01
C ALA A 96 3.77 18.63 -3.75
N ASN A 97 3.66 19.17 -4.98
CA ASN A 97 4.81 19.56 -5.80
C ASN A 97 5.80 18.43 -6.13
N VAL A 98 5.33 17.17 -6.22
CA VAL A 98 6.17 16.02 -6.61
C VAL A 98 5.63 15.40 -7.90
N PRO A 99 6.47 15.17 -8.92
CA PRO A 99 6.05 14.43 -10.10
C PRO A 99 5.81 12.95 -9.78
N PHE A 100 4.76 12.38 -10.36
CA PHE A 100 4.44 10.96 -10.22
C PHE A 100 3.78 10.42 -11.49
N MET A 101 3.84 9.11 -11.67
CA MET A 101 3.06 8.37 -12.66
C MET A 101 2.02 7.50 -11.96
N VAL A 102 0.88 7.31 -12.62
CA VAL A 102 -0.19 6.42 -12.18
C VAL A 102 -0.24 5.24 -13.12
N LEU A 103 -0.12 4.04 -12.57
CA LEU A 103 -0.30 2.77 -13.27
C LEU A 103 -1.58 2.12 -12.73
N PRO A 104 -2.42 1.48 -13.57
CA PRO A 104 -3.45 0.60 -13.04
C PRO A 104 -2.76 -0.52 -12.26
N ALA A 105 -3.16 -0.74 -11.01
CA ALA A 105 -2.77 -1.95 -10.32
C ALA A 105 -3.43 -3.10 -11.07
N ALA A 106 -2.67 -4.13 -11.46
CA ALA A 106 -3.22 -5.28 -12.18
C ALA A 106 -4.51 -5.73 -11.48
N GLU A 107 -5.65 -5.61 -12.17
CA GLU A 107 -6.84 -6.35 -11.77
C GLU A 107 -6.42 -7.81 -11.85
N ASP A 108 -6.71 -8.59 -10.81
CA ASP A 108 -6.67 -10.04 -10.89
C ASP A 108 -7.62 -10.39 -12.05
N GLU A 109 -7.07 -10.58 -13.25
CA GLU A 109 -7.84 -10.94 -14.43
C GLU A 109 -8.62 -12.19 -14.03
N PRO A 110 -9.97 -12.17 -13.99
CA PRO A 110 -10.67 -13.43 -13.88
C PRO A 110 -10.25 -14.23 -15.11
N ALA A 111 -9.53 -15.34 -14.87
CA ALA A 111 -9.21 -16.30 -15.90
C ALA A 111 -10.50 -16.53 -16.72
N THR A 112 -10.45 -16.10 -17.98
CA THR A 112 -11.60 -16.23 -18.89
C THR A 112 -11.89 -17.74 -19.04
N PRO A 113 -13.15 -18.18 -18.93
CA PRO A 113 -13.53 -19.60 -18.89
C PRO A 113 -13.12 -20.39 -20.14
#